data_AF-A0A519U5R2-F1
#
_entry.id   AF-A0A519U5R2-F1
#
_cell.length_a   1.000
_cell.length_b   1.000
_cell.length_c   1.000
_cell.angle_alpha   90.00
_cell.angle_beta   90.00
_cell.angle_gamma   90.00
#
_symmetry.space_group_name_H-M   'P 1'
#
loop_
_entity.id
_entity.type
_entity.pdbx_description
1 polymer ?
#
loop_
_entity_poly.entity_id
_entity_poly.type
_entity_poly.pdbx_seq_one_letter_code
_entity_poly.pdbx_strand_id
1 'polypeptide(L)'
;MKKHIPNAITCANLFSGCIGVVFAFKGELEIAAYFVLLSGIFDFFDGMVARLLNVKSAIGKELDSLADMVSFGFLPGVVMFQLLKASEPTAEYIPYLGFFITVFSALRLAKFNIDERQTEDFIGLNTPMNTLFIVSLPFIAKDYPEVIGSRALLLGLVALTSFLLVSEIRIFSMKLSDTSWAKNKMKYIFLILSVLLIVVLKFTAVPFILALYIGLSVLHFRGTSSNA
;
A
#
# COMPACT_ATOMS: atom_id res chain seq x y z
N MET A 1 -1.07 26.74 -16.83
CA MET A 1 -0.72 26.95 -15.40
C MET A 1 -1.48 26.02 -14.45
N LYS A 2 -2.84 26.08 -14.36
CA LYS A 2 -3.63 25.23 -13.43
C LYS A 2 -3.38 23.71 -13.54
N LYS A 3 -3.05 23.23 -14.75
CA LYS A 3 -2.75 21.81 -14.99
C LYS A 3 -1.42 21.30 -14.41
N HIS A 4 -0.50 22.20 -14.05
CA HIS A 4 0.80 21.81 -13.49
C HIS A 4 0.76 21.70 -11.95
N ILE A 5 -0.30 22.19 -11.30
CA ILE A 5 -0.40 22.16 -9.84
C ILE A 5 -0.51 20.71 -9.32
N PRO A 6 -1.41 19.85 -9.84
CA PRO A 6 -1.45 18.44 -9.43
C PRO A 6 -0.12 17.74 -9.72
N ASN A 7 0.44 17.93 -10.91
CA ASN A 7 1.72 17.29 -11.29
C ASN A 7 2.88 17.71 -10.36
N ALA A 8 2.91 18.96 -9.88
CA ALA A 8 3.93 19.39 -8.93
C ALA A 8 3.77 18.69 -7.57
N ILE A 9 2.53 18.43 -7.13
CA ILE A 9 2.25 17.67 -5.92
C ILE A 9 2.64 16.19 -6.12
N THR A 10 2.36 15.60 -7.28
CA THR A 10 2.83 14.25 -7.64
C THR A 10 4.36 14.17 -7.64
N CYS A 11 5.06 15.22 -8.13
CA CYS A 11 6.51 15.30 -8.01
C CYS A 11 6.98 15.37 -6.54
N ALA A 12 6.21 16.00 -5.65
CA ALA A 12 6.51 16.02 -4.22
C ALA A 12 6.31 14.64 -3.55
N ASN A 13 5.30 13.87 -3.98
CA ASN A 13 5.16 12.45 -3.63
C ASN A 13 6.44 11.69 -4.03
N LEU A 14 6.83 11.75 -5.31
CA LEU A 14 8.02 11.08 -5.82
C LEU A 14 9.30 11.49 -5.06
N PHE A 15 9.48 12.79 -4.84
CA PHE A 15 10.66 13.31 -4.13
C PHE A 15 10.71 12.80 -2.69
N SER A 16 9.58 12.74 -2.00
CA SER A 16 9.48 12.17 -0.65
C SER A 16 9.83 10.68 -0.65
N GLY A 17 9.36 9.93 -1.64
CA GLY A 17 9.71 8.52 -1.83
C GLY A 17 11.22 8.31 -2.01
N CYS A 18 11.86 9.15 -2.83
CA CYS A 18 13.32 9.13 -3.00
C CYS A 18 14.08 9.37 -1.69
N ILE A 19 13.65 10.34 -0.87
CA ILE A 19 14.26 10.58 0.45
C ILE A 19 14.06 9.37 1.36
N GLY A 20 12.85 8.80 1.38
CA GLY A 20 12.55 7.58 2.15
C GLY A 20 13.46 6.42 1.77
N VAL A 21 13.74 6.22 0.48
CA VAL A 21 14.68 5.19 -0.01
C VAL A 21 16.09 5.40 0.56
N VAL A 22 16.57 6.64 0.60
CA VAL A 22 17.89 6.96 1.18
C VAL A 22 17.93 6.58 2.67
N PHE A 23 16.90 6.91 3.44
CA PHE A 23 16.83 6.52 4.85
C PHE A 23 16.71 5.01 5.03
N ALA A 24 15.96 4.33 4.17
CA ALA A 24 15.86 2.88 4.20
C ALA A 24 17.24 2.22 3.96
N PHE A 25 18.03 2.71 3.01
CA PHE A 25 19.39 2.21 2.77
C PHE A 25 20.37 2.49 3.93
N LYS A 26 20.15 3.57 4.69
CA LYS A 26 20.88 3.85 5.93
C LYS A 26 20.47 2.96 7.11
N GLY A 27 19.43 2.13 6.95
CA GLY A 27 18.88 1.30 8.02
C GLY A 27 17.87 2.02 8.91
N GLU A 28 17.55 3.29 8.63
CA GLU A 28 16.60 4.08 9.40
C GLU A 28 15.16 3.84 8.90
N LEU A 29 14.69 2.61 9.09
CA LEU A 29 13.44 2.12 8.48
C LEU A 29 12.19 2.85 8.98
N GLU A 30 12.20 3.35 10.22
CA GLU A 30 11.09 4.15 10.75
C GLU A 30 10.98 5.52 10.08
N ILE A 31 12.13 6.17 9.84
CA ILE A 31 12.15 7.44 9.11
C ILE A 31 11.69 7.23 7.68
N ALA A 32 12.14 6.14 7.04
CA ALA A 32 11.66 5.75 5.72
C ALA A 32 10.13 5.58 5.68
N ALA A 33 9.54 4.98 6.72
CA ALA A 33 8.09 4.83 6.84
C ALA A 33 7.37 6.19 6.96
N TYR A 34 7.92 7.15 7.71
CA TYR A 34 7.35 8.51 7.75
C TYR A 34 7.38 9.22 6.40
N PHE A 35 8.43 8.99 5.59
CA PHE A 35 8.47 9.50 4.22
C PHE A 35 7.46 8.81 3.31
N VAL A 36 7.16 7.52 3.48
CA VAL A 36 6.02 6.86 2.82
C VAL A 36 4.70 7.53 3.18
N LEU A 37 4.48 7.83 4.47
CA LEU A 37 3.26 8.52 4.90
C LEU A 37 3.16 9.91 4.28
N LEU A 38 4.28 10.64 4.20
CA LEU A 38 4.35 11.94 3.54
C LEU A 38 4.05 11.83 2.03
N SER A 39 4.61 10.82 1.35
CA SER A 39 4.26 10.49 -0.04
C SER A 39 2.76 10.24 -0.21
N GLY A 40 2.14 9.47 0.69
CA GLY A 40 0.69 9.22 0.69
C GLY A 40 -0.15 10.47 0.92
N ILE A 41 0.35 11.41 1.72
CA ILE A 41 -0.31 12.71 1.90
C ILE A 41 -0.28 13.51 0.58
N PHE A 42 0.88 13.57 -0.09
CA PHE A 42 0.98 14.26 -1.38
C PHE A 42 0.13 13.61 -2.47
N ASP A 43 0.16 12.29 -2.58
CA ASP A 43 -0.71 11.51 -3.48
C ASP A 43 -2.20 11.83 -3.27
N PHE A 44 -2.66 11.82 -2.01
CA PHE A 44 -4.03 12.20 -1.71
C PHE A 44 -4.37 13.63 -2.16
N PHE A 45 -3.45 14.57 -1.92
CA PHE A 45 -3.65 15.97 -2.28
C PHE A 45 -3.61 16.21 -3.79
N ASP A 46 -2.78 15.52 -4.56
CA ASP A 46 -2.75 15.71 -6.02
C ASP A 46 -4.08 15.27 -6.66
N GLY A 47 -4.65 14.14 -6.22
CA GLY A 47 -5.90 13.61 -6.71
C GLY A 47 -7.09 14.45 -6.26
N MET A 48 -7.01 15.06 -5.07
CA MET A 48 -8.00 16.03 -4.61
C MET A 48 -7.93 17.33 -5.42
N VAL A 49 -6.75 17.90 -5.63
CA VAL A 49 -6.54 19.15 -6.37
C VAL A 49 -6.89 18.99 -7.85
N ALA A 50 -6.53 17.86 -8.47
CA ALA A 50 -6.92 17.55 -9.85
C ALA A 50 -8.44 17.54 -10.04
N ARG A 51 -9.17 16.94 -9.09
CA ARG A 51 -10.64 16.94 -9.07
C ARG A 51 -11.21 18.35 -8.83
N LEU A 52 -10.68 19.09 -7.86
CA LEU A 52 -11.14 20.44 -7.53
C LEU A 52 -10.94 21.43 -8.70
N LEU A 53 -9.81 21.33 -9.40
CA LEU A 53 -9.51 22.17 -10.56
C LEU A 53 -10.13 21.67 -11.86
N ASN A 54 -10.84 20.53 -11.82
CA ASN A 54 -11.40 19.81 -12.97
C ASN A 54 -10.37 19.60 -14.09
N VAL A 55 -9.14 19.24 -13.71
CA VAL A 55 -8.05 18.96 -14.63
C VAL A 55 -7.79 17.47 -14.66
N LYS A 56 -7.97 16.87 -15.83
CA LYS A 56 -7.44 15.54 -16.17
C LYS A 56 -6.41 15.70 -17.27
N SER A 57 -5.23 15.09 -17.12
CA SER A 57 -4.20 15.11 -18.16
C SER A 57 -3.54 13.74 -18.27
N ALA A 58 -3.25 13.30 -19.50
CA ALA A 58 -2.59 12.01 -19.75
C ALA A 58 -1.23 11.95 -19.06
N ILE A 59 -0.45 13.04 -19.15
CA ILE A 59 0.84 13.15 -18.46
C ILE A 59 0.71 13.02 -16.94
N GLY A 60 -0.34 13.58 -16.34
CA GLY A 60 -0.57 13.47 -14.89
C GLY A 60 -0.86 12.04 -14.47
N LYS A 61 -1.67 11.30 -15.23
CA LYS A 61 -1.95 9.88 -14.96
C LYS A 61 -0.68 9.02 -15.02
N GLU A 62 0.16 9.22 -16.03
CA GLU A 62 1.40 8.46 -16.16
C GLU A 62 2.43 8.86 -15.08
N LEU A 63 2.54 10.15 -14.78
CA LEU A 63 3.43 10.66 -13.73
C LEU A 63 3.05 10.12 -12.36
N ASP A 64 1.76 10.04 -12.07
CA ASP A 64 1.19 9.45 -10.85
C ASP A 64 1.63 7.99 -10.67
N SER A 65 1.44 7.16 -11.71
CA SER A 65 1.88 5.76 -11.68
C SER A 65 3.39 5.60 -11.53
N LEU A 66 4.20 6.48 -12.13
CA LEU A 66 5.66 6.48 -11.98
C LEU A 66 6.10 6.91 -10.58
N ALA A 67 5.44 7.92 -10.00
CA ALA A 67 5.68 8.36 -8.62
C ALA A 67 5.32 7.26 -7.62
N ASP A 68 4.13 6.66 -7.78
CA ASP A 68 3.64 5.54 -6.98
C ASP A 68 4.57 4.33 -7.04
N MET A 69 5.16 4.07 -8.21
CA MET A 69 6.10 2.97 -8.33
C MET A 69 7.33 3.18 -7.46
N VAL A 70 7.80 4.42 -7.27
CA VAL A 70 8.92 4.70 -6.35
C VAL A 70 8.46 4.66 -4.89
N SER A 71 7.41 5.42 -4.55
CA SER A 71 6.96 5.62 -3.17
C SER A 71 6.26 4.40 -2.57
N PHE A 72 5.46 3.68 -3.36
CA PHE A 72 4.61 2.56 -2.93
C PHE A 72 4.95 1.23 -3.61
N GLY A 73 6.02 1.18 -4.41
CA GLY A 73 6.52 -0.05 -5.01
C GLY A 73 7.97 -0.33 -4.61
N PHE A 74 8.87 0.59 -4.92
CA PHE A 74 10.31 0.41 -4.70
C PHE A 74 10.69 0.58 -3.23
N LEU A 75 10.25 1.66 -2.58
CA LEU A 75 10.53 1.92 -1.17
C LEU A 75 10.13 0.76 -0.23
N PRO A 76 8.91 0.18 -0.28
CA PRO A 76 8.61 -0.99 0.54
C PRO A 76 9.47 -2.21 0.19
N GLY A 77 9.86 -2.39 -1.07
CA GLY A 77 10.81 -3.43 -1.46
C GLY A 77 12.20 -3.25 -0.82
N VAL A 78 12.69 -2.00 -0.72
CA VAL A 78 13.93 -1.66 0.00
C VAL A 78 13.79 -1.92 1.50
N VAL A 79 12.64 -1.57 2.12
CA VAL A 79 12.39 -1.87 3.53
C VAL A 79 12.43 -3.37 3.79
N MET A 80 11.76 -4.17 2.95
CA MET A 80 11.79 -5.64 3.07
C MET A 80 13.18 -6.23 2.81
N PHE A 81 13.93 -5.68 1.85
CA PHE A 81 15.33 -6.04 1.63
C PHE A 81 16.16 -5.87 2.91
N GLN A 82 16.01 -4.73 3.60
CA GLN A 82 16.76 -4.47 4.83
C GLN A 82 16.34 -5.39 5.98
N LEU A 83 15.05 -5.71 6.11
CA LEU A 83 14.57 -6.67 7.11
C LEU A 83 15.13 -8.08 6.84
N LEU A 84 15.11 -8.54 5.59
CA LEU A 84 15.71 -9.83 5.22
C LEU A 84 17.22 -9.86 5.45
N LYS A 85 17.92 -8.77 5.11
CA LYS A 85 19.36 -8.63 5.37
C LYS A 85 19.69 -8.69 6.86
N ALA A 86 18.87 -8.09 7.71
CA ALA A 86 19.02 -8.18 9.16
C ALA A 86 18.70 -9.57 9.71
N SER A 87 17.77 -10.31 9.09
CA SER A 87 17.36 -11.65 9.54
C SER A 87 18.46 -12.73 9.37
N GLU A 88 19.32 -12.59 8.37
CA GLU A 88 20.43 -13.51 8.12
C GLU A 88 21.59 -12.78 7.42
N PRO A 89 22.50 -12.13 8.17
CA PRO A 89 23.57 -11.31 7.59
C PRO A 89 24.54 -12.06 6.68
N THR A 90 24.64 -13.39 6.82
CA THR A 90 25.51 -14.24 5.99
C THR A 90 24.90 -14.59 4.64
N ALA A 91 23.59 -14.42 4.46
CA ALA A 91 22.91 -14.76 3.22
C ALA A 91 22.99 -13.59 2.22
N GLU A 92 24.06 -13.55 1.43
CA GLU A 92 24.34 -12.43 0.51
C GLU A 92 23.19 -12.14 -0.47
N TYR A 93 22.55 -13.18 -1.02
CA TYR A 93 21.57 -13.04 -2.10
C TYR A 93 20.10 -13.07 -1.67
N ILE A 94 19.79 -13.57 -0.47
CA ILE A 94 18.40 -13.70 0.02
C ILE A 94 17.69 -12.34 0.16
N PRO A 95 18.34 -11.26 0.63
CA PRO A 95 17.68 -9.96 0.77
C PRO A 95 17.09 -9.41 -0.53
N TYR A 96 17.70 -9.71 -1.68
CA TYR A 96 17.20 -9.25 -2.99
C TYR A 96 15.81 -9.80 -3.33
N LEU A 97 15.38 -10.90 -2.69
CA LEU A 97 14.02 -11.42 -2.85
C LEU A 97 12.96 -10.42 -2.35
N GLY A 98 13.30 -9.51 -1.43
CA GLY A 98 12.42 -8.41 -1.03
C GLY A 98 11.95 -7.54 -2.20
N PHE A 99 12.75 -7.42 -3.27
CA PHE A 99 12.39 -6.67 -4.48
C PHE A 99 11.32 -7.37 -5.34
N PHE A 100 10.90 -8.60 -5.03
CA PHE A 100 9.67 -9.12 -5.65
C PHE A 100 8.46 -8.25 -5.33
N ILE A 101 8.40 -7.63 -4.16
CA ILE A 101 7.34 -6.65 -3.83
C ILE A 101 7.36 -5.50 -4.84
N THR A 102 8.54 -4.99 -5.19
CA THR A 102 8.74 -3.95 -6.21
C THR A 102 8.23 -4.41 -7.57
N VAL A 103 8.66 -5.59 -8.03
CA VAL A 103 8.28 -6.14 -9.34
C VAL A 103 6.76 -6.32 -9.45
N PHE A 104 6.15 -6.92 -8.44
CA PHE A 104 4.70 -7.16 -8.44
C PHE A 104 3.90 -5.87 -8.25
N SER A 105 4.45 -4.86 -7.58
CA SER A 105 3.84 -3.52 -7.51
C SER A 105 3.81 -2.86 -8.89
N ALA A 106 4.89 -2.97 -9.67
CA ALA A 106 4.93 -2.49 -11.04
C ALA A 106 3.90 -3.21 -11.93
N LEU A 107 3.83 -4.54 -11.84
CA LEU A 107 2.84 -5.35 -12.56
C LEU A 107 1.41 -4.96 -12.19
N ARG A 108 1.13 -4.74 -10.90
CA ARG A 108 -0.17 -4.27 -10.41
C ARG A 108 -0.52 -2.92 -11.02
N LEU A 109 0.38 -1.94 -10.98
CA LEU A 109 0.15 -0.59 -11.51
C LEU A 109 -0.10 -0.63 -13.03
N ALA A 110 0.68 -1.43 -13.76
CA ALA A 110 0.48 -1.64 -15.18
C ALA A 110 -0.91 -2.25 -15.48
N LYS A 111 -1.32 -3.30 -14.76
CA LYS A 111 -2.65 -3.91 -14.88
C LYS A 111 -3.75 -2.88 -14.58
N PHE A 112 -3.60 -2.12 -13.49
CA PHE A 112 -4.57 -1.09 -13.09
C PHE A 112 -4.78 -0.03 -14.17
N ASN A 113 -3.72 0.37 -14.89
CA ASN A 113 -3.81 1.42 -15.89
C ASN A 113 -4.55 1.03 -17.17
N ILE A 114 -4.65 -0.27 -17.46
CA ILE A 114 -5.25 -0.82 -18.69
C ILE A 114 -6.56 -1.59 -18.45
N ASP A 115 -6.89 -1.92 -17.19
CA ASP A 115 -8.08 -2.74 -16.86
C ASP A 115 -9.33 -1.87 -16.68
N GLU A 116 -10.19 -1.87 -17.70
CA GLU A 116 -11.44 -1.08 -17.73
C GLU A 116 -12.49 -1.57 -16.72
N ARG A 117 -12.31 -2.74 -16.10
CA ARG A 117 -13.25 -3.29 -15.10
C ARG A 117 -13.18 -2.55 -13.76
N GLN A 118 -12.13 -1.76 -13.52
CA GLN A 118 -11.86 -1.11 -12.22
C GLN A 118 -12.40 0.32 -12.18
N THR A 119 -13.73 0.46 -12.02
CA THR A 119 -14.41 1.76 -11.99
C THR A 119 -14.52 2.33 -10.59
N GLU A 120 -15.16 1.60 -9.67
CA GLU A 120 -15.37 2.00 -8.27
C GLU A 120 -14.51 1.19 -7.31
N ASP A 121 -14.39 -0.13 -7.56
CA ASP A 121 -13.67 -1.11 -6.74
C ASP A 121 -12.36 -1.56 -7.39
N PHE A 122 -11.48 -2.15 -6.59
CA PHE A 122 -10.19 -2.65 -7.04
C PHE A 122 -10.23 -4.15 -7.31
N ILE A 123 -9.41 -4.61 -8.27
CA ILE A 123 -9.08 -6.03 -8.45
C ILE A 123 -7.61 -6.20 -8.06
N GLY A 124 -7.38 -6.99 -7.02
CA GLY A 124 -6.08 -7.12 -6.33
C GLY A 124 -5.89 -6.10 -5.21
N LEU A 125 -4.89 -6.35 -4.36
CA LEU A 125 -4.50 -5.42 -3.31
C LEU A 125 -3.82 -4.18 -3.92
N ASN A 126 -4.19 -2.98 -3.47
CA ASN A 126 -3.56 -1.76 -3.96
C ASN A 126 -2.16 -1.54 -3.35
N THR A 127 -1.29 -0.83 -4.07
CA THR A 127 0.10 -0.57 -3.66
C THR A 127 0.22 0.25 -2.38
N PRO A 128 -0.60 1.29 -2.11
CA PRO A 128 -0.53 2.01 -0.84
C PRO A 128 -0.79 1.11 0.37
N MET A 129 -1.83 0.26 0.33
CA MET A 129 -2.14 -0.66 1.44
C MET A 129 -1.05 -1.70 1.64
N ASN A 130 -0.53 -2.26 0.55
CA ASN A 130 0.61 -3.17 0.63
C ASN A 130 1.84 -2.47 1.26
N THR A 131 2.11 -1.24 0.85
CA THR A 131 3.22 -0.43 1.38
C THR A 131 3.04 -0.19 2.88
N LEU A 132 1.86 0.28 3.31
CA LEU A 132 1.55 0.50 4.73
C LEU A 132 1.76 -0.75 5.58
N PHE A 133 1.39 -1.92 5.06
CA PHE A 133 1.69 -3.19 5.72
C PHE A 133 3.20 -3.41 5.85
N ILE A 134 3.98 -3.33 4.77
CA ILE A 134 5.42 -3.58 4.79
C ILE A 134 6.16 -2.58 5.69
N VAL A 135 5.85 -1.28 5.62
CA VAL A 135 6.52 -0.25 6.43
C VAL A 135 6.05 -0.23 7.88
N SER A 136 5.01 -1.00 8.24
CA SER A 136 4.65 -1.22 9.65
C SER A 136 5.56 -2.27 10.33
N LEU A 137 6.16 -3.18 9.57
CA LEU A 137 6.97 -4.28 10.12
C LEU A 137 8.15 -3.80 10.98
N PRO A 138 8.91 -2.75 10.62
CA PRO A 138 9.96 -2.21 11.49
C PRO A 138 9.46 -1.72 12.84
N PHE A 139 8.23 -1.19 12.92
CA PHE A 139 7.63 -0.79 14.20
C PHE A 139 7.23 -2.00 15.03
N ILE A 140 6.66 -3.03 14.39
CA ILE A 140 6.30 -4.30 15.05
C ILE A 140 7.56 -5.02 15.55
N ALA A 141 8.67 -4.92 14.83
CA ALA A 141 9.95 -5.52 15.21
C ALA A 141 10.50 -5.00 16.55
N LYS A 142 10.09 -3.81 17.00
CA LYS A 142 10.50 -3.28 18.31
C LYS A 142 9.92 -4.10 19.46
N ASP A 143 8.66 -4.46 19.34
CA ASP A 143 7.94 -5.20 20.37
C ASP A 143 8.10 -6.72 20.17
N TYR A 144 8.29 -7.17 18.93
CA TYR A 144 8.36 -8.58 18.54
C TYR A 144 9.56 -8.87 17.61
N PRO A 145 10.81 -8.65 18.06
CA PRO A 145 12.00 -8.78 17.22
C PRO A 145 12.22 -10.20 16.70
N GLU A 146 11.92 -11.23 17.49
CA GLU A 146 12.04 -12.64 17.08
C GLU A 146 11.05 -13.01 15.96
N VAL A 147 9.88 -12.36 15.94
CA VAL A 147 8.87 -12.60 14.92
C VAL A 147 9.29 -11.96 13.60
N ILE A 148 9.58 -10.66 13.62
CA ILE A 148 9.96 -9.91 12.42
C ILE A 148 11.40 -10.21 11.96
N GLY A 149 12.23 -10.77 12.83
CA GLY A 149 13.56 -11.32 12.50
C GLY A 149 13.52 -12.72 11.90
N SER A 150 12.35 -13.39 11.86
CA SER A 150 12.23 -14.70 11.24
C SER A 150 12.32 -14.62 9.72
N ARG A 151 13.44 -15.08 9.15
CA ARG A 151 13.64 -15.21 7.70
C ARG A 151 12.48 -15.94 7.01
N ALA A 152 12.03 -17.04 7.60
CA ALA A 152 10.94 -17.83 7.04
C ALA A 152 9.63 -17.03 6.96
N LEU A 153 9.32 -16.25 8.00
CA LEU A 153 8.17 -15.37 7.99
C LEU A 153 8.31 -14.27 6.93
N LEU A 154 9.45 -13.58 6.87
CA LEU A 154 9.67 -12.49 5.91
C LEU A 154 9.57 -12.98 4.45
N LEU A 155 10.15 -14.13 4.13
CA LEU A 155 10.01 -14.75 2.80
C LEU A 155 8.56 -15.16 2.50
N GLY A 156 7.86 -15.71 3.49
CA GLY A 156 6.43 -16.01 3.39
C GLY A 156 5.60 -14.74 3.12
N LEU A 157 5.92 -13.64 3.80
CA LEU A 157 5.28 -12.34 3.58
C LEU A 157 5.57 -11.80 2.19
N VAL A 158 6.82 -11.84 1.71
CA VAL A 158 7.17 -11.44 0.33
C VAL A 158 6.31 -12.19 -0.69
N ALA A 159 6.22 -13.52 -0.58
CA ALA A 159 5.42 -14.33 -1.49
C ALA A 159 3.93 -13.98 -1.41
N LEU A 160 3.39 -13.89 -0.19
CA LEU A 160 1.99 -13.56 0.06
C LEU A 160 1.62 -12.18 -0.49
N THR A 161 2.36 -11.13 -0.13
CA THR A 161 2.04 -9.76 -0.55
C THR A 161 2.21 -9.57 -2.05
N SER A 162 3.24 -10.19 -2.65
CA SER A 162 3.45 -10.16 -4.09
C SER A 162 2.28 -10.82 -4.82
N PHE A 163 1.82 -11.97 -4.34
CA PHE A 163 0.63 -12.62 -4.88
C PHE A 163 -0.63 -11.74 -4.74
N LEU A 164 -0.86 -11.16 -3.56
CA LEU A 164 -2.04 -10.32 -3.30
C LEU A 164 -2.12 -9.10 -4.24
N LEU A 165 -0.98 -8.48 -4.57
CA LEU A 165 -0.91 -7.34 -5.49
C LEU A 165 -1.47 -7.65 -6.89
N VAL A 166 -1.27 -8.87 -7.39
CA VAL A 166 -1.69 -9.26 -8.75
C VAL A 166 -2.89 -10.20 -8.80
N SER A 167 -3.36 -10.65 -7.63
CA SER A 167 -4.52 -11.53 -7.47
C SER A 167 -5.79 -10.92 -8.06
N GLU A 168 -6.74 -11.77 -8.47
CA GLU A 168 -8.06 -11.33 -8.96
C GLU A 168 -9.11 -11.18 -7.84
N ILE A 169 -8.66 -10.99 -6.60
CA ILE A 169 -9.56 -10.76 -5.47
C ILE A 169 -10.16 -9.38 -5.62
N ARG A 170 -11.50 -9.29 -5.65
CA ARG A 170 -12.20 -8.00 -5.64
C ARG A 170 -12.12 -7.38 -4.25
N ILE A 171 -11.69 -6.12 -4.20
CA ILE A 171 -11.46 -5.34 -3.00
C ILE A 171 -12.35 -4.10 -3.06
N PHE A 172 -13.23 -3.94 -2.07
CA PHE A 172 -14.14 -2.79 -2.09
C PHE A 172 -13.37 -1.49 -1.87
N SER A 173 -13.79 -0.43 -2.55
CA SER A 173 -13.14 0.87 -2.36
C SER A 173 -13.58 1.55 -1.07
N MET A 174 -12.63 2.19 -0.38
CA MET A 174 -12.90 3.01 0.80
C MET A 174 -13.53 4.38 0.48
N LYS A 175 -13.79 4.68 -0.80
CA LYS A 175 -14.52 5.90 -1.19
C LYS A 175 -15.97 5.83 -0.71
N LEU A 176 -16.41 6.85 0.03
CA LEU A 176 -17.80 7.03 0.44
C LEU A 176 -18.48 7.92 -0.61
N SER A 177 -19.31 7.34 -1.47
CA SER A 177 -20.10 8.09 -2.46
C SER A 177 -21.36 8.74 -1.86
N ASP A 178 -21.81 8.22 -0.72
CA ASP A 178 -22.99 8.66 0.06
C ASP A 178 -22.72 8.34 1.54
N THR A 179 -23.36 9.04 2.48
CA THR A 179 -23.29 8.80 3.93
C THR A 179 -24.32 7.78 4.43
N SER A 180 -25.17 7.27 3.53
CA SER A 180 -26.17 6.25 3.87
C SER A 180 -25.54 4.99 4.47
N TRP A 181 -25.99 4.63 5.67
CA TRP A 181 -25.56 3.44 6.41
C TRP A 181 -25.80 2.14 5.64
N ALA A 182 -26.96 1.99 5.01
CA ALA A 182 -27.33 0.76 4.31
C ALA A 182 -26.36 0.42 3.16
N LYS A 183 -25.88 1.44 2.44
CA LYS A 183 -24.93 1.28 1.33
C LYS A 183 -23.49 1.08 1.77
N ASN A 184 -23.11 1.64 2.93
CA ASN A 184 -21.72 1.66 3.40
C ASN A 184 -21.47 0.80 4.65
N LYS A 185 -22.43 -0.03 5.04
CA LYS A 185 -22.37 -0.87 6.26
C LYS A 185 -21.03 -1.61 6.39
N MET A 186 -20.57 -2.26 5.33
CA MET A 186 -19.29 -3.00 5.35
C MET A 186 -18.08 -2.10 5.58
N LYS A 187 -18.08 -0.89 4.99
CA LYS A 187 -17.01 0.10 5.15
C LYS A 187 -17.00 0.66 6.58
N TYR A 188 -18.17 0.96 7.15
CA TYR A 188 -18.28 1.42 8.54
C TYR A 188 -17.86 0.34 9.54
N ILE A 189 -18.28 -0.91 9.34
CA ILE A 189 -17.84 -2.05 10.16
C ILE A 189 -16.31 -2.17 10.09
N PHE A 190 -15.74 -2.14 8.89
CA PHE A 190 -14.28 -2.18 8.70
C PHE A 190 -13.57 -1.04 9.45
N LEU A 191 -14.05 0.20 9.35
CA LEU A 191 -13.45 1.35 10.02
C LEU A 191 -13.51 1.24 11.54
N ILE A 192 -14.67 0.89 12.10
CA ILE A 192 -14.85 0.73 13.55
C ILE A 192 -13.93 -0.36 14.08
N LEU A 193 -13.90 -1.53 13.44
CA LEU A 193 -13.03 -2.63 13.84
C LEU A 193 -11.54 -2.27 13.70
N SER A 194 -11.17 -1.53 12.65
CA SER A 194 -9.79 -1.07 12.47
C SER A 194 -9.36 -0.11 13.58
N VAL A 195 -10.23 0.83 13.97
CA VAL A 195 -9.96 1.74 15.10
C VAL A 195 -9.82 0.96 16.41
N LEU A 196 -10.71 0.01 16.68
CA LEU A 196 -10.62 -0.83 17.87
C LEU A 196 -9.31 -1.63 17.91
N LEU A 197 -8.90 -2.21 16.77
CA LEU A 197 -7.63 -2.92 16.66
C LEU A 197 -6.43 -1.99 16.89
N ILE A 198 -6.43 -0.77 16.33
CA ILE A 198 -5.34 0.21 16.55
C ILE A 198 -5.24 0.61 18.02
N VAL A 199 -6.38 0.86 18.69
CA VAL A 199 -6.40 1.25 20.11
C VAL A 199 -5.81 0.15 21.00
N VAL A 200 -6.11 -1.12 20.71
CA VAL A 200 -5.68 -2.26 21.53
C VAL A 200 -4.26 -2.72 21.18
N LEU A 201 -3.94 -2.80 19.89
CA LEU A 201 -2.73 -3.47 19.37
C LEU A 201 -1.70 -2.51 18.76
N LYS A 202 -1.98 -1.21 18.67
CA LYS A 202 -1.09 -0.19 18.07
C LYS A 202 -0.61 -0.61 16.67
N PHE A 203 0.70 -0.62 16.41
CA PHE A 203 1.25 -1.01 15.11
C PHE A 203 1.04 -2.50 14.77
N THR A 204 0.97 -3.37 15.80
CA THR A 204 0.66 -4.79 15.63
C THR A 204 -0.76 -5.00 15.09
N ALA A 205 -1.63 -3.99 15.11
CA ALA A 205 -2.93 -4.02 14.46
C ALA A 205 -2.85 -4.15 12.92
N VAL A 206 -1.80 -3.62 12.28
CA VAL A 206 -1.76 -3.45 10.82
C VAL A 206 -1.90 -4.76 10.04
N PRO A 207 -1.18 -5.86 10.38
CA PRO A 207 -1.43 -7.18 9.77
C PRO A 207 -2.87 -7.67 9.90
N PHE A 208 -3.48 -7.48 11.08
CA PHE A 208 -4.87 -7.89 11.33
C PHE A 208 -5.87 -7.03 10.57
N ILE A 209 -5.61 -5.74 10.42
CA ILE A 209 -6.43 -4.82 9.61
C ILE A 209 -6.38 -5.21 8.14
N LEU A 210 -5.20 -5.57 7.61
CA LEU A 210 -5.07 -6.06 6.24
C LEU A 210 -5.86 -7.35 6.04
N ALA A 211 -5.73 -8.32 6.95
CA ALA A 211 -6.48 -9.58 6.90
C ALA A 211 -8.00 -9.34 7.00
N LEU A 212 -8.43 -8.45 7.91
CA LEU A 212 -9.82 -8.05 8.07
C LEU A 212 -10.37 -7.41 6.79
N TYR A 213 -9.59 -6.52 6.16
CA TYR A 213 -9.99 -5.83 4.94
C TYR A 213 -10.22 -6.80 3.78
N ILE A 214 -9.28 -7.73 3.57
CA ILE A 214 -9.41 -8.76 2.54
C ILE A 214 -10.59 -9.69 2.86
N GLY A 215 -10.73 -10.13 4.11
CA GLY A 215 -11.83 -11.00 4.54
C GLY A 215 -13.20 -10.36 4.35
N LEU A 216 -13.38 -9.11 4.79
CA LEU A 216 -14.61 -8.35 4.58
C LEU A 216 -14.88 -8.09 3.09
N SER A 217 -13.84 -7.88 2.28
CA SER A 217 -14.00 -7.72 0.84
C SER A 217 -14.53 -8.98 0.16
N VAL A 218 -13.96 -10.13 0.50
CA VAL A 218 -14.44 -11.43 0.00
C VAL A 218 -15.89 -11.66 0.43
N LEU A 219 -16.25 -11.38 1.68
CA LEU A 219 -17.62 -11.52 2.18
C LEU A 219 -18.60 -10.58 1.47
N HIS A 220 -18.20 -9.33 1.25
CA HIS A 220 -19.02 -8.33 0.57
C HIS A 220 -19.41 -8.79 -0.84
N PHE A 221 -18.43 -9.26 -1.63
CA PHE A 221 -18.70 -9.67 -3.01
C PHE A 221 -19.36 -11.05 -3.14
N ARG A 222 -19.16 -11.97 -2.18
CA ARG A 222 -19.93 -13.23 -2.13
C ARG A 222 -21.42 -12.97 -1.91
N GLY A 223 -21.76 -12.01 -1.06
CA GLY A 223 -23.16 -11.65 -0.79
C GLY A 223 -23.86 -11.01 -1.99
N THR A 224 -23.14 -10.23 -2.81
CA THR A 224 -23.71 -9.63 -4.03
C THR A 224 -23.96 -10.65 -5.15
N SER A 225 -23.13 -11.69 -5.26
CA SER A 225 -23.32 -12.74 -6.28
C SER A 225 -24.47 -13.70 -5.96
N SER A 226 -24.94 -13.75 -4.71
CA SER A 226 -26.09 -14.59 -4.30
C SER A 226 -27.45 -13.91 -4.49
N ASN A 227 -27.46 -12.61 -4.79
CA ASN A 227 -28.67 -11.78 -4.95
C ASN A 227 -28.89 -11.33 -6.41
N ALA A 228 -28.13 -11.87 -7.36
CA ALA A 228 -28.26 -11.68 -8.80
C ALA A 228 -28.68 -13.00 -9.44
#